data_AF-A0A3B0W4T6-F1
#
_entry.id   AF-A0A3B0W4T6-F1
#
_cell.length_a   1.000
_cell.length_b   1.000
_cell.length_c   1.000
_cell.angle_alpha   90.00
_cell.angle_beta   90.00
_cell.angle_gamma   90.00
#
_symmetry.space_group_name_H-M   'P 1'
#
loop_
_entity.id
_entity.type
_entity.pdbx_description
1 polymer ?
#
loop_
_entity_poly.entity_id
_entity_poly.type
_entity_poly.pdbx_seq_one_letter_code
_entity_poly.pdbx_strand_id
1 'polypeptide(L)'
;MKNINLTLLPFLLLAFHGTAIAIEQLQVQGLFSNKVVLMVDGKRHIIAAGKTSPEGVKVISVSKTGAVLEIDGQQKQYALGSGSTISTSFTERKSLKETIYKNSGGMYLTYGNINGRSVRFLVDTGASAVAMNTVQAKNLAIDYEKYGSLTRVSTASGFEKGYRIRLKSVTVGDITERNVEALVIDGNHPGPILLGMTFLSRLNVQHSGNAMTLLQKD
;
A
#
# COMPACT_ATOMS: atom_id res chain seq x y z
N MET A 1 -67.40 -67.66 -4.36
CA MET A 1 -65.96 -67.54 -4.70
C MET A 1 -65.59 -66.07 -4.54
N LYS A 2 -64.58 -65.76 -3.72
CA LYS A 2 -64.29 -64.41 -3.18
C LYS A 2 -63.55 -63.53 -4.20
N ASN A 3 -63.99 -62.29 -4.32
CA ASN A 3 -63.33 -61.22 -5.08
C ASN A 3 -62.14 -60.69 -4.26
N ILE A 4 -60.96 -60.61 -4.86
CA ILE A 4 -59.77 -60.01 -4.25
C ILE A 4 -59.41 -58.76 -5.06
N ASN A 5 -59.69 -57.59 -4.49
CA ASN A 5 -59.24 -56.31 -5.00
C ASN A 5 -57.76 -56.13 -4.60
N LEU A 6 -56.86 -56.05 -5.59
CA LEU A 6 -55.45 -55.73 -5.37
C LEU A 6 -55.20 -54.28 -5.75
N THR A 7 -55.17 -53.41 -4.74
CA THR A 7 -54.79 -52.01 -4.83
C THR A 7 -53.27 -51.89 -5.09
N LEU A 8 -52.88 -51.41 -6.26
CA LEU A 8 -51.49 -51.06 -6.57
C LEU A 8 -51.20 -49.63 -6.09
N LEU A 9 -50.32 -49.49 -5.10
CA LEU A 9 -49.85 -48.21 -4.54
C LEU A 9 -48.82 -47.59 -5.49
N PRO A 10 -48.89 -46.30 -5.88
CA PRO A 10 -47.85 -45.69 -6.69
C PRO A 10 -46.64 -45.35 -5.81
N PHE A 11 -45.47 -45.89 -6.16
CA PHE A 11 -44.19 -45.57 -5.57
C PHE A 11 -43.77 -44.17 -6.05
N LEU A 12 -44.01 -43.15 -5.23
CA LEU A 12 -43.62 -41.78 -5.51
C LEU A 12 -42.10 -41.64 -5.30
N LEU A 13 -41.33 -41.76 -6.40
CA LEU A 13 -39.91 -41.41 -6.43
C LEU A 13 -39.78 -39.89 -6.25
N LEU A 14 -39.50 -39.42 -5.03
CA LEU A 14 -39.07 -38.04 -4.81
C LEU A 14 -37.67 -37.87 -5.42
N ALA A 15 -37.61 -37.38 -6.65
CA ALA A 15 -36.38 -36.88 -7.24
C ALA A 15 -35.97 -35.59 -6.51
N PHE A 16 -34.97 -35.70 -5.63
CA PHE A 16 -34.25 -34.55 -5.10
C PHE A 16 -33.56 -33.83 -6.26
N HIS A 17 -34.20 -32.77 -6.77
CA HIS A 17 -33.58 -31.87 -7.73
C HIS A 17 -32.65 -30.92 -6.96
N GLY A 18 -31.42 -31.36 -6.71
CA GLY A 18 -30.36 -30.45 -6.32
C GLY A 18 -30.13 -29.48 -7.47
N THR A 19 -30.48 -28.22 -7.30
CA THR A 19 -30.09 -27.16 -8.24
C THR A 19 -28.58 -27.03 -8.17
N ALA A 20 -27.88 -27.71 -9.07
CA ALA A 20 -26.46 -27.47 -9.29
C ALA A 20 -26.32 -26.06 -9.86
N ILE A 21 -25.69 -25.16 -9.12
CA ILE A 21 -25.26 -23.88 -9.68
C ILE A 21 -24.11 -24.21 -10.62
N ALA A 22 -24.40 -24.31 -11.91
CA ALA A 22 -23.39 -24.56 -12.92
C ALA A 22 -22.56 -23.28 -13.10
N ILE A 23 -21.24 -23.41 -12.92
CA ILE A 23 -20.30 -22.34 -13.24
C ILE A 23 -20.11 -22.34 -14.76
N GLU A 24 -20.54 -21.27 -15.43
CA GLU A 24 -20.47 -21.15 -16.88
C GLU A 24 -19.07 -20.74 -17.33
N GLN A 25 -18.40 -19.88 -16.56
CA GLN A 25 -17.08 -19.37 -16.89
C GLN A 25 -16.14 -19.35 -15.68
N LEU A 26 -15.10 -20.18 -15.74
CA LEU A 26 -14.03 -20.19 -14.75
C LEU A 26 -12.67 -19.94 -15.39
N GLN A 27 -11.97 -18.92 -14.90
CA GLN A 27 -10.60 -18.61 -15.33
C GLN A 27 -9.70 -18.30 -14.15
N VAL A 28 -8.49 -18.86 -14.15
CA VAL A 28 -7.40 -18.44 -13.27
C VAL A 28 -6.71 -17.25 -13.92
N GLN A 29 -6.83 -16.06 -13.31
CA GLN A 29 -6.26 -14.82 -13.84
C GLN A 29 -4.97 -14.39 -13.13
N GLY A 30 -4.65 -14.96 -11.97
CA GLY A 30 -3.46 -14.62 -11.21
C GLY A 30 -3.15 -15.61 -10.09
N LEU A 31 -1.88 -15.73 -9.73
CA LEU A 31 -1.37 -16.67 -8.74
C LEU A 31 -0.48 -15.93 -7.73
N PHE A 32 -0.64 -16.25 -6.45
CA PHE A 32 0.16 -15.75 -5.33
C PHE A 32 0.69 -16.91 -4.50
N SER A 33 1.58 -16.65 -3.53
CA SER A 33 2.18 -17.69 -2.70
C SER A 33 1.18 -18.65 -2.03
N ASN A 34 -0.03 -18.20 -1.69
CA ASN A 34 -1.09 -19.06 -1.13
C ASN A 34 -2.51 -18.62 -1.54
N LYS A 35 -2.65 -17.84 -2.61
CA LYS A 35 -3.95 -17.33 -3.09
C LYS A 35 -4.02 -17.38 -4.60
N VAL A 36 -5.24 -17.38 -5.13
CA VAL A 36 -5.52 -17.36 -6.56
C VAL A 36 -6.54 -16.27 -6.88
N VAL A 37 -6.34 -15.55 -7.98
CA VAL A 37 -7.39 -14.70 -8.59
C VAL A 37 -8.20 -15.58 -9.52
N LEU A 38 -9.47 -15.77 -9.17
CA LEU A 38 -10.44 -16.46 -10.01
C LEU A 38 -11.37 -15.43 -10.65
N MET A 39 -11.68 -15.62 -11.92
CA MET A 39 -12.85 -15.03 -12.56
C MET A 39 -13.91 -16.12 -12.64
N VAL A 40 -15.02 -15.95 -11.93
CA VAL A 40 -16.14 -16.89 -11.89
C VAL A 40 -17.39 -16.13 -12.34
N ASP A 41 -17.98 -16.54 -13.47
CA ASP A 41 -19.17 -15.93 -14.06
C ASP A 41 -19.10 -14.39 -14.16
N GLY A 42 -17.94 -13.90 -14.61
CA GLY A 42 -17.66 -12.46 -14.77
C GLY A 42 -17.31 -11.71 -13.47
N LYS A 43 -17.30 -12.38 -12.31
CA LYS A 43 -16.90 -11.80 -11.02
C LYS A 43 -15.50 -12.24 -10.62
N ARG A 44 -14.69 -11.28 -10.19
CA ARG A 44 -13.32 -11.53 -9.72
C ARG A 44 -13.31 -11.83 -8.22
N HIS A 45 -12.65 -12.91 -7.84
CA HIS A 45 -12.45 -13.35 -6.46
C HIS A 45 -10.98 -13.60 -6.16
N ILE A 46 -10.55 -13.28 -4.94
CA ILE A 46 -9.23 -13.68 -4.43
C ILE A 46 -9.46 -14.69 -3.32
N ILE A 47 -9.11 -15.95 -3.58
CA ILE A 47 -9.40 -17.06 -2.68
C ILE A 47 -8.07 -17.67 -2.21
N ALA A 48 -7.94 -17.92 -0.90
CA ALA A 48 -6.77 -18.61 -0.33
C ALA A 48 -6.91 -20.13 -0.45
N ALA A 49 -5.79 -20.87 -0.47
CA ALA A 49 -5.87 -22.33 -0.44
C ALA A 49 -6.63 -22.83 0.81
N GLY A 50 -7.44 -23.86 0.63
CA GLY A 50 -8.37 -24.39 1.62
C GLY A 50 -9.67 -23.61 1.79
N LYS A 51 -9.90 -22.54 1.01
CA LYS A 51 -11.13 -21.74 1.05
C LYS A 51 -11.97 -21.89 -0.22
N THR A 52 -13.24 -21.53 -0.11
CA THR A 52 -14.25 -21.67 -1.16
C THR A 52 -14.81 -20.30 -1.55
N SER A 53 -15.03 -20.07 -2.85
CA SER A 53 -15.71 -18.87 -3.35
C SER A 53 -17.22 -18.92 -3.05
N PRO A 54 -17.93 -17.78 -3.11
CA PRO A 54 -19.39 -17.75 -2.99
C PRO A 54 -20.12 -18.64 -4.01
N GLU A 55 -19.54 -18.84 -5.18
CA GLU A 55 -20.04 -19.69 -6.27
C GLU A 55 -19.67 -21.17 -6.09
N GLY A 56 -18.98 -21.54 -5.01
CA GLY A 56 -18.69 -22.93 -4.68
C GLY A 56 -17.35 -23.46 -5.17
N VAL A 57 -16.47 -22.62 -5.74
CA VAL A 57 -15.12 -23.06 -6.17
C VAL A 57 -14.20 -23.16 -4.97
N LYS A 58 -13.77 -24.38 -4.62
CA LYS A 58 -12.81 -24.58 -3.53
C LYS A 58 -11.39 -24.66 -4.06
N VAL A 59 -10.48 -23.89 -3.47
CA VAL A 59 -9.06 -23.90 -3.83
C VAL A 59 -8.36 -24.96 -3.00
N ILE A 60 -7.83 -25.99 -3.65
CA ILE A 60 -7.11 -27.08 -2.97
C ILE A 60 -5.65 -26.69 -2.79
N SER A 61 -5.00 -26.25 -3.87
CA SER A 61 -3.61 -25.82 -3.84
C SER A 61 -3.33 -24.78 -4.91
N VAL A 62 -2.28 -23.99 -4.69
CA VAL A 62 -1.80 -22.96 -5.61
C VAL A 62 -0.33 -23.21 -5.89
N SER A 63 0.07 -23.19 -7.16
CA SER A 63 1.45 -23.31 -7.61
C SER A 63 1.84 -22.07 -8.41
N LYS A 64 3.08 -22.04 -8.92
CA LYS A 64 3.55 -20.96 -9.82
C LYS A 64 2.91 -20.99 -11.20
N THR A 65 2.35 -22.14 -11.62
CA THR A 65 1.85 -22.36 -12.99
C THR A 65 0.33 -22.54 -13.06
N GLY A 66 -0.33 -22.72 -11.91
CA GLY A 66 -1.77 -22.87 -11.84
C GLY A 66 -2.30 -23.12 -10.44
N ALA A 67 -3.55 -23.55 -10.34
CA ALA A 67 -4.19 -23.96 -9.10
C ALA A 67 -4.96 -25.26 -9.30
N VAL A 68 -5.01 -26.10 -8.26
CA VAL A 68 -5.94 -27.23 -8.17
C VAL A 68 -7.23 -26.71 -7.55
N LEU A 69 -8.33 -26.81 -8.29
CA LEU A 69 -9.65 -26.35 -7.87
C LEU A 69 -10.62 -27.53 -7.80
N GLU A 70 -11.49 -27.52 -6.81
CA GLU A 70 -12.58 -28.48 -6.62
C GLU A 70 -13.92 -27.80 -6.94
N ILE A 71 -14.68 -28.40 -7.86
CA ILE A 71 -16.01 -27.97 -8.32
C ILE A 71 -16.87 -29.23 -8.40
N ASP A 72 -18.04 -29.23 -7.77
CA ASP A 72 -18.93 -30.39 -7.73
C ASP A 72 -18.24 -31.70 -7.27
N GLY A 73 -17.28 -31.58 -6.35
CA GLY A 73 -16.49 -32.70 -5.83
C GLY A 73 -15.39 -33.21 -6.77
N GLN A 74 -15.23 -32.63 -7.96
CA GLN A 74 -14.15 -32.96 -8.88
C GLN A 74 -12.98 -31.99 -8.77
N GLN A 75 -11.78 -32.52 -8.52
CA GLN A 75 -10.55 -31.74 -8.50
C GLN A 75 -9.93 -31.69 -9.90
N LYS A 76 -9.64 -30.48 -10.36
CA LYS A 76 -9.01 -30.26 -11.66
C LYS A 76 -7.92 -29.20 -11.56
N GLN A 77 -6.84 -29.44 -12.30
CA GLN A 77 -5.76 -28.47 -12.46
C GLN A 77 -6.19 -27.41 -13.49
N TYR A 78 -6.13 -26.14 -13.08
CA TYR A 78 -6.33 -25.00 -13.95
C TYR A 78 -5.01 -24.26 -14.09
N ALA A 79 -4.53 -24.14 -15.34
CA ALA A 79 -3.38 -23.31 -15.64
C ALA A 79 -3.77 -21.83 -15.57
N LEU A 80 -2.78 -20.96 -15.34
CA LEU A 80 -2.95 -19.52 -15.52
C LEU A 80 -3.41 -19.26 -16.97
N GLY A 81 -4.55 -18.59 -17.14
CA GLY A 81 -5.16 -18.39 -18.46
C GLY A 81 -4.29 -17.55 -19.39
N SER A 82 -4.32 -17.86 -20.70
CA SER A 82 -3.58 -17.15 -21.76
C SER A 82 -4.16 -15.77 -22.12
N GLY A 83 -5.20 -15.31 -21.43
CA GLY A 83 -5.76 -13.98 -21.59
C GLY A 83 -4.89 -12.97 -20.85
N SER A 84 -4.20 -12.11 -21.62
CA SER A 84 -3.34 -11.00 -21.16
C SER A 84 -2.69 -11.30 -19.82
N THR A 85 -1.59 -12.05 -19.84
CA THR A 85 -0.78 -12.43 -18.69
C THR A 85 -0.60 -11.26 -17.73
N ILE A 86 -1.54 -11.10 -16.80
CA ILE A 86 -1.28 -10.45 -15.54
C ILE A 86 -0.66 -11.55 -14.69
N SER A 87 0.57 -11.91 -15.05
CA SER A 87 1.57 -12.22 -14.04
C SER A 87 1.77 -10.94 -13.23
N THR A 88 0.74 -10.52 -12.50
CA THR A 88 0.98 -9.85 -11.24
C THR A 88 1.63 -10.94 -10.41
N SER A 89 2.96 -11.00 -10.47
CA SER A 89 3.63 -10.71 -9.22
C SER A 89 2.85 -9.56 -8.60
N PHE A 90 1.93 -9.87 -7.70
CA PHE A 90 1.75 -9.01 -6.56
C PHE A 90 3.08 -9.15 -5.84
N THR A 91 4.10 -8.46 -6.38
CA THR A 91 4.89 -7.58 -5.56
C THR A 91 3.82 -6.89 -4.75
N GLU A 92 3.59 -7.40 -3.54
CA GLU A 92 3.04 -6.61 -2.44
C GLU A 92 3.53 -5.22 -2.72
N ARG A 93 2.64 -4.31 -3.16
CA ARG A 93 3.03 -3.00 -3.69
C ARG A 93 4.03 -2.51 -2.68
N LYS A 94 5.33 -2.53 -3.00
CA LYS A 94 6.38 -2.51 -1.98
C LYS A 94 6.11 -1.22 -1.25
N SER A 95 5.53 -1.31 -0.06
CA SER A 95 5.08 -0.12 0.63
C SER A 95 6.37 0.62 0.91
N LEU A 96 6.53 1.77 0.25
CA LEU A 96 7.77 2.51 0.34
C LEU A 96 7.90 2.87 1.81
N LYS A 97 8.89 2.27 2.45
CA LYS A 97 9.10 2.36 3.89
C LYS A 97 10.54 2.73 4.16
N GLU A 98 10.73 3.54 5.18
CA GLU A 98 12.05 3.87 5.70
C GLU A 98 12.00 3.75 7.22
N THR A 99 12.96 3.02 7.80
CA THR A 99 13.08 2.88 9.25
C THR A 99 14.31 3.64 9.74
N ILE A 100 14.07 4.64 10.58
CA ILE A 100 15.07 5.56 11.12
C ILE A 100 15.25 5.24 12.60
N TYR A 101 16.49 4.99 13.01
CA TYR A 101 16.84 4.75 14.41
C TYR A 101 17.31 6.04 15.08
N LYS A 102 17.02 6.17 16.37
CA LYS A 102 17.60 7.23 17.19
C LYS A 102 19.12 7.12 17.21
N ASN A 103 19.80 8.27 17.10
CA ASN A 103 21.23 8.36 17.39
C ASN A 103 21.48 8.34 18.92
N SER A 104 22.75 8.44 19.32
CA SER A 104 23.15 8.51 20.73
C SER A 104 22.55 9.70 21.50
N GLY A 105 22.17 10.77 20.81
CA GLY A 105 21.49 11.94 21.37
C GLY A 105 19.95 11.82 21.41
N GLY A 106 19.40 10.66 21.07
CA GLY A 106 17.94 10.42 21.07
C GLY A 106 17.19 11.02 19.87
N MET A 107 17.90 11.56 18.89
CA MET A 107 17.33 12.23 17.71
C MET A 107 17.22 11.27 16.53
N TYR A 108 16.16 11.40 15.74
CA TYR A 108 15.99 10.70 14.46
C TYR A 108 16.66 11.52 13.35
N LEU A 109 17.89 11.12 12.99
CA LEU A 109 18.61 11.69 11.86
C LEU A 109 18.52 10.74 10.67
N THR A 110 18.19 11.28 9.49
CA THR A 110 18.13 10.48 8.27
C THR A 110 18.74 11.24 7.10
N TYR A 111 19.24 10.49 6.12
CA TYR A 111 19.70 11.06 4.86
C TYR A 111 18.55 11.09 3.86
N GLY A 112 18.57 12.10 3.00
CA GLY A 112 17.57 12.26 1.97
C GLY A 112 18.01 13.28 0.93
N ASN A 113 17.10 13.62 0.03
CA ASN A 113 17.36 14.59 -1.01
C ASN A 113 16.29 15.69 -1.03
N ILE A 114 16.71 16.92 -1.32
CA ILE A 114 15.82 18.03 -1.68
C ILE A 114 16.15 18.43 -3.11
N ASN A 115 15.15 18.37 -4.01
CA ASN A 115 15.33 18.69 -5.43
C ASN A 115 16.52 17.95 -6.08
N GLY A 116 16.79 16.71 -5.65
CA GLY A 116 17.90 15.88 -6.13
C GLY A 116 19.26 16.13 -5.47
N ARG A 117 19.36 17.07 -4.52
CA ARG A 117 20.59 17.34 -3.75
C ARG A 117 20.55 16.67 -2.38
N SER A 118 21.61 15.95 -2.02
CA SER A 118 21.68 15.22 -0.76
C SER A 118 21.75 16.15 0.45
N VAL A 119 21.01 15.79 1.48
CA VAL A 119 20.92 16.47 2.77
C VAL A 119 20.84 15.47 3.90
N ARG A 120 21.09 15.95 5.12
CA ARG A 120 20.73 15.23 6.35
C ARG A 120 19.58 15.97 7.02
N PHE A 121 18.53 15.23 7.32
CA PHE A 121 17.36 15.70 8.03
C PHE A 121 17.43 15.34 9.51
N LEU A 122 16.90 16.22 10.34
CA LEU A 122 16.36 15.89 11.64
C LEU A 122 14.84 15.72 11.50
N VAL A 123 14.32 14.55 11.86
CA VAL A 123 12.86 14.34 11.88
C VAL A 123 12.27 15.06 13.07
N ASP A 124 11.37 16.00 12.81
CA ASP A 124 10.78 16.87 13.82
C ASP A 124 9.26 16.96 13.62
N THR A 125 8.51 16.20 14.43
CA THR A 125 7.04 16.21 14.42
C THR A 125 6.45 17.49 15.01
N GLY A 126 7.26 18.33 15.68
CA GLY A 126 6.86 19.64 16.18
C GLY A 126 7.00 20.75 15.13
N ALA A 127 7.81 20.55 14.10
CA ALA A 127 7.94 21.48 12.99
C ALA A 127 6.73 21.37 12.05
N SER A 128 6.01 22.48 11.84
CA SER A 128 4.83 22.50 10.97
C SER A 128 5.16 22.27 9.49
N ALA A 129 6.38 22.57 9.05
CA ALA A 129 6.85 22.40 7.69
C ALA A 129 8.30 21.90 7.65
N VAL A 130 8.74 21.40 6.50
CA VAL A 130 10.17 21.26 6.21
C VAL A 130 10.82 22.64 6.38
N ALA A 131 11.88 22.73 7.19
CA ALA A 131 12.48 24.02 7.53
C ALA A 131 14.00 23.97 7.37
N MET A 132 14.55 25.03 6.80
CA MET A 132 15.99 25.23 6.61
C MET A 132 16.33 26.70 6.80
N ASN A 133 17.59 27.01 7.05
CA ASN A 133 18.08 28.39 7.10
C ASN A 133 18.55 28.87 5.71
N THR A 134 18.77 30.19 5.58
CA THR A 134 19.22 30.80 4.31
C THR A 134 20.55 30.23 3.78
N VAL A 135 21.49 29.86 4.66
CA VAL A 135 22.77 29.26 4.26
C VAL A 135 22.56 27.90 3.61
N GLN A 136 21.72 27.05 4.21
CA GLN A 136 21.34 25.75 3.66
C GLN A 136 20.59 25.89 2.33
N ALA A 137 19.64 26.83 2.23
CA ALA A 137 18.91 27.07 0.99
C ALA A 137 19.83 27.49 -0.16
N LYS A 138 20.82 28.36 0.11
CA LYS A 138 21.86 28.74 -0.85
C LYS A 138 22.71 27.55 -1.29
N ASN A 139 23.15 26.71 -0.34
CA ASN A 139 23.91 25.49 -0.65
C ASN A 139 23.10 24.49 -1.51
N LEU A 140 21.77 24.52 -1.38
CA LEU A 140 20.85 23.72 -2.18
C LEU A 140 20.46 24.38 -3.52
N ALA A 141 21.01 25.56 -3.83
CA ALA A 141 20.67 26.36 -5.00
C ALA A 141 19.15 26.62 -5.10
N ILE A 142 18.52 26.94 -3.97
CA ILE A 142 17.12 27.31 -3.87
C ILE A 142 17.02 28.84 -3.90
N ASP A 143 16.47 29.39 -4.98
CA ASP A 143 16.27 30.84 -5.14
C ASP A 143 15.03 31.33 -4.38
N TYR A 144 15.07 31.24 -3.05
CA TYR A 144 13.95 31.57 -2.17
C TYR A 144 13.55 33.06 -2.22
N GLU A 145 14.46 33.96 -2.56
CA GLU A 145 14.17 35.40 -2.71
C GLU A 145 13.32 35.69 -3.96
N LYS A 146 13.47 34.85 -5.00
CA LYS A 146 12.76 35.02 -6.28
C LYS A 146 11.42 34.28 -6.31
N TYR A 147 11.38 33.08 -5.74
CA TYR A 147 10.20 32.20 -5.81
C TYR A 147 9.44 32.06 -4.49
N GLY A 148 9.98 32.59 -3.40
CA GLY A 148 9.37 32.52 -2.08
C GLY A 148 8.53 33.74 -1.75
N SER A 149 7.54 33.53 -0.89
CA SER A 149 6.73 34.61 -0.32
C SER A 149 7.22 34.92 1.08
N LEU A 150 7.40 36.22 1.38
CA LEU A 150 7.83 36.65 2.70
C LEU A 150 6.80 36.25 3.77
N THR A 151 7.28 35.71 4.89
CA THR A 151 6.46 35.28 6.01
C THR A 151 7.17 35.51 7.34
N ARG A 152 6.39 35.51 8.42
CA ARG A 152 6.90 35.42 9.79
C ARG A 152 6.83 33.96 10.24
N VAL A 153 7.88 33.47 10.87
CA VAL A 153 8.02 32.08 11.32
C VAL A 153 8.17 32.06 12.82
N SER A 154 7.36 31.25 13.51
CA SER A 154 7.54 31.03 14.95
C SER A 154 8.62 29.99 15.17
N THR A 155 9.62 30.33 15.98
CA THR A 155 10.73 29.45 16.38
C THR A 155 10.82 29.40 17.90
N ALA A 156 11.69 28.54 18.43
CA ALA A 156 11.94 28.47 19.87
C ALA A 156 12.53 29.78 20.44
N SER A 157 13.22 30.56 19.61
CA SER A 157 13.82 31.86 19.99
C SER A 157 12.85 33.03 19.82
N GLY A 158 11.62 32.77 19.38
CA GLY A 158 10.62 33.79 19.06
C GLY A 158 10.31 33.84 17.56
N PHE A 159 9.82 34.97 17.08
CA PHE A 159 9.43 35.11 15.69
C PHE A 159 10.56 35.62 14.81
N GLU A 160 10.86 34.88 13.76
CA GLU A 160 11.87 35.23 12.76
C GLU A 160 11.24 35.55 11.40
N LYS A 161 11.97 36.32 10.61
CA LYS A 161 11.63 36.55 9.19
C LYS A 161 12.03 35.31 8.38
N GLY A 162 11.26 35.01 7.35
CA GLY A 162 11.61 33.95 6.42
C GLY A 162 10.79 34.00 5.14
N TYR A 163 10.94 32.95 4.34
CA TYR A 163 10.31 32.77 3.06
C TYR A 163 9.59 31.43 3.03
N ARG A 164 8.33 31.44 2.61
CA ARG A 164 7.57 30.23 2.29
C ARG A 164 7.84 29.89 0.83
N ILE A 165 8.29 28.66 0.58
CA ILE A 165 8.61 28.15 -0.76
C ILE A 165 7.95 26.79 -1.00
N ARG A 166 7.98 26.34 -2.26
CA ARG A 166 7.62 24.96 -2.64
C ARG A 166 8.82 24.24 -3.23
N LEU A 167 9.23 23.17 -2.57
CA LEU A 167 10.25 22.24 -3.05
C LEU A 167 9.64 21.33 -4.13
N LYS A 168 10.39 21.09 -5.21
CA LYS A 168 9.96 20.21 -6.31
C LYS A 168 9.79 18.78 -5.79
N SER A 169 10.77 18.30 -5.02
CA SER A 169 10.72 17.01 -4.36
C SER A 169 11.52 16.98 -3.07
N VAL A 170 11.05 16.17 -2.13
CA VAL A 170 11.76 15.75 -0.92
C VAL A 170 11.73 14.22 -0.88
N THR A 171 12.90 13.61 -0.70
CA THR A 171 13.06 12.15 -0.69
C THR A 171 13.73 11.69 0.59
N VAL A 172 13.22 10.63 1.21
CA VAL A 172 13.79 9.96 2.39
C VAL A 172 13.68 8.45 2.18
N GLY A 173 14.82 7.75 2.11
CA GLY A 173 14.85 6.37 1.62
C GLY A 173 14.26 6.27 0.21
N ASP A 174 13.35 5.31 0.00
CA ASP A 174 12.62 5.16 -1.28
C ASP A 174 11.39 6.09 -1.39
N ILE A 175 11.02 6.82 -0.32
CA ILE A 175 9.81 7.65 -0.24
C ILE A 175 10.09 9.02 -0.85
N THR A 176 9.32 9.43 -1.87
CA THR A 176 9.46 10.75 -2.50
C THR A 176 8.13 11.49 -2.52
N GLU A 177 8.12 12.64 -1.84
CA GLU A 177 7.01 13.58 -1.88
C GLU A 177 7.33 14.73 -2.83
N ARG A 178 6.34 15.09 -3.66
CA ARG A 178 6.47 16.19 -4.61
C ARG A 178 5.72 17.42 -4.12
N ASN A 179 6.14 18.59 -4.59
CA ASN A 179 5.45 19.85 -4.30
C ASN A 179 5.26 20.07 -2.79
N VAL A 180 6.36 20.00 -2.06
CA VAL A 180 6.39 20.05 -0.59
C VAL A 180 6.59 21.49 -0.16
N GLU A 181 5.69 22.02 0.66
CA GLU A 181 5.87 23.33 1.26
C GLU A 181 7.03 23.31 2.27
N ALA A 182 7.88 24.32 2.20
CA ALA A 182 9.00 24.49 3.11
C ALA A 182 9.18 25.97 3.53
N LEU A 183 9.89 26.16 4.64
CA LEU A 183 10.27 27.46 5.17
C LEU A 183 11.78 27.64 5.07
N VAL A 184 12.21 28.78 4.53
CA VAL A 184 13.59 29.26 4.61
C VAL A 184 13.63 30.39 5.63
N ILE A 185 14.30 30.17 6.75
CA ILE A 185 14.36 31.10 7.88
C ILE A 185 15.64 31.94 7.76
N ASP A 186 15.52 33.25 7.96
CA ASP A 186 16.65 34.17 7.95
C ASP A 186 17.68 33.79 9.04
N GLY A 187 18.96 34.03 8.75
CA GLY A 187 20.06 33.68 9.65
C GLY A 187 20.59 32.26 9.47
N ASN A 188 21.07 31.68 10.59
CA ASN A 188 21.81 30.41 10.64
C ASN A 188 21.12 29.29 11.43
N HIS A 189 19.86 29.49 11.85
CA HIS A 189 19.05 28.49 12.53
C HIS A 189 17.82 28.12 11.70
N PRO A 190 17.34 26.87 11.74
CA PRO A 190 17.87 25.73 12.50
C PRO A 190 19.23 25.23 11.98
N GLY A 191 19.99 24.58 12.86
CA GLY A 191 21.30 23.98 12.53
C GLY A 191 21.20 22.82 11.53
N PRO A 192 20.39 21.76 11.81
CA PRO A 192 20.00 20.76 10.82
C PRO A 192 18.77 21.21 10.02
N ILE A 193 18.58 20.65 8.82
CA ILE A 193 17.31 20.79 8.08
C ILE A 193 16.25 19.95 8.79
N LEU A 194 15.11 20.53 9.12
CA LEU A 194 14.00 19.85 9.78
C LEU A 194 13.09 19.19 8.74
N LEU A 195 12.78 17.92 8.93
CA LEU A 195 11.76 17.20 8.19
C LEU A 195 10.45 17.28 8.99
N GLY A 196 9.63 18.28 8.67
CA GLY A 196 8.40 18.60 9.40
C GLY A 196 7.11 18.06 8.77
N MET A 197 5.99 18.54 9.29
CA MET A 197 4.65 18.00 9.02
C MET A 197 4.17 18.16 7.58
N THR A 198 4.67 19.12 6.79
CA THR A 198 4.35 19.23 5.35
C THR A 198 4.81 18.02 4.54
N PHE A 199 5.80 17.28 5.04
CA PHE A 199 6.22 15.97 4.53
C PHE A 199 5.59 14.83 5.35
N LEU A 200 5.78 14.83 6.69
CA LEU A 200 5.41 13.70 7.55
C LEU A 200 3.91 13.38 7.55
N SER A 201 3.03 14.37 7.42
CA SER A 201 1.57 14.16 7.42
C SER A 201 1.06 13.34 6.23
N ARG A 202 1.85 13.23 5.16
CA ARG A 202 1.55 12.44 3.97
C ARG A 202 1.88 10.97 4.13
N LEU A 203 2.51 10.61 5.24
CA LEU A 203 2.99 9.26 5.54
C LEU A 203 2.27 8.71 6.76
N ASN A 204 2.25 7.38 6.88
CA ASN A 204 1.94 6.70 8.12
C ASN A 204 3.23 6.62 8.94
N VAL A 205 3.25 7.28 10.09
CA VAL A 205 4.42 7.29 11.00
C VAL A 205 4.15 6.34 12.15
N GLN A 206 5.04 5.37 12.34
CA GLN A 206 4.95 4.38 13.41
C GLN A 206 6.18 4.46 14.31
N HIS A 207 5.98 4.35 15.62
CA HIS A 207 7.04 4.34 16.62
C HIS A 207 7.13 2.98 17.29
N SER A 208 8.34 2.43 17.39
CA SER A 208 8.62 1.19 18.12
C SER A 208 9.99 1.26 18.79
N GLY A 209 10.01 1.41 20.11
CA GLY A 209 11.24 1.56 20.90
C GLY A 209 12.09 2.75 20.40
N ASN A 210 13.26 2.44 19.86
CA ASN A 210 14.21 3.43 19.30
C ASN A 210 14.08 3.63 17.78
N ALA A 211 13.10 3.00 17.14
CA ALA A 211 12.86 3.09 15.71
C ALA A 211 11.60 3.92 15.40
N MET A 212 11.70 4.72 14.35
CA MET A 212 10.58 5.36 13.67
C MET A 212 10.48 4.77 12.26
N THR A 213 9.33 4.24 11.89
CA THR A 213 9.08 3.77 10.52
C THR A 213 8.14 4.75 9.82
N LEU A 214 8.60 5.27 8.69
CA LEU A 214 7.82 6.05 7.75
C LEU A 214 7.28 5.09 6.69
N LEU A 215 5.98 5.12 6.43
CA LEU A 215 5.35 4.33 5.37
C LEU A 215 4.54 5.24 4.45
N GLN A 216 4.70 5.08 3.14
CA GLN A 216 3.86 5.74 2.15
C GLN A 216 2.38 5.35 2.36
N LYS A 217 1.49 6.33 2.32
CA LYS A 217 0.03 6.10 2.27
C LYS A 217 -0.37 5.61 0.88
N ASP A 218 -1.31 4.66 0.83
CA ASP A 218 -1.93 4.18 -0.41
C ASP A 218 -2.86 5.22 -1.04
#